data_AF-A0A074RN33-F1
#
_entry.id   AF-A0A074RN33-F1
#
_cell.length_a   1.000
_cell.length_b   1.000
_cell.length_c   1.000
_cell.angle_alpha   90.00
_cell.angle_beta   90.00
_cell.angle_gamma   90.00
#
_symmetry.space_group_name_H-M   'P 1'
#
loop_
_entity.id
_entity.type
_entity.pdbx_description
1 polymer ?
#
loop_
_entity_poly.entity_id
_entity_poly.type
_entity_poly.pdbx_seq_one_letter_code
_entity_poly.pdbx_strand_id
1 'polypeptide(L)'
;MRVRIYEGVYIDMINLDTEVAGTRPVDPYARLWNIQQVADFIDANSAGNAVIVFGNTHSLYTGSKDNIRLFTINNGLTDAWVQAIGGDAPAAGADGIVCPTGVPANIGCEGVDKVFYRGSPIIDLSSSGFFYDTSRFLSPQGVPLVERNPIRVEFVYTLKPGLRQSDLCGGPHGTWFNDLPSIPSSPKLSSITFRGGRRLDGLTLTLASGQTFIHGGWGGNSYSLALSSDEYITSVKLCWGKRHGHTRNFYAQATTNKGQSLQAGNTTSDCATATAPIGYGVVGTYGQAGDEMDQLGFIYAEQASSAEPF
;
A
#
# COMPACT_ATOMS: atom_id res chain seq x y z
N MET A 1 -5.30 -5.98 5.27
CA MET A 1 -4.05 -6.05 6.08
C MET A 1 -2.90 -5.53 5.23
N ARG A 2 -1.86 -4.95 5.85
CA ARG A 2 -0.65 -4.51 5.15
C ARG A 2 0.47 -5.51 5.41
N VAL A 3 0.89 -6.23 4.37
CA VAL A 3 1.88 -7.30 4.47
C VAL A 3 3.23 -6.77 4.05
N ARG A 4 4.23 -6.92 4.92
CA ARG A 4 5.63 -6.66 4.60
C ARG A 4 6.21 -7.86 3.84
N ILE A 5 6.73 -7.63 2.64
CA ILE A 5 7.38 -8.68 1.83
C ILE A 5 8.90 -8.52 1.78
N TYR A 6 9.40 -7.31 2.03
CA TYR A 6 10.80 -6.96 2.15
C TYR A 6 10.89 -5.69 3.04
N GLU A 7 12.08 -5.29 3.49
CA GLU A 7 12.24 -4.02 4.21
C GLU A 7 11.70 -2.84 3.41
N GLY A 8 10.80 -2.06 4.01
CA GLY A 8 10.16 -0.94 3.34
C GLY A 8 9.18 -1.29 2.21
N VAL A 9 8.97 -2.57 1.89
CA VAL A 9 8.09 -3.00 0.79
C VAL A 9 6.85 -3.66 1.35
N TYR A 10 5.70 -3.06 1.03
CA TYR A 10 4.41 -3.47 1.54
C TYR A 10 3.38 -3.70 0.43
N ILE A 11 2.54 -4.72 0.63
CA ILE A 11 1.35 -4.96 -0.19
C ILE A 11 0.12 -4.86 0.72
N ASP A 12 -0.83 -4.02 0.34
CA ASP A 12 -2.14 -3.97 0.97
C ASP A 12 -2.99 -5.12 0.44
N MET A 13 -3.14 -6.16 1.27
CA MET A 13 -3.93 -7.34 1.00
C MET A 13 -5.34 -7.14 1.56
N ILE A 14 -6.31 -6.96 0.67
CA ILE A 14 -7.70 -6.65 1.00
C ILE A 14 -8.56 -7.87 0.68
N ASN A 15 -9.06 -8.53 1.71
CA ASN A 15 -10.06 -9.59 1.58
C ASN A 15 -11.44 -8.95 1.69
N LEU A 16 -12.37 -9.33 0.80
CA LEU A 16 -13.75 -8.85 0.81
C LEU A 16 -14.73 -10.02 0.70
N ASP A 17 -15.93 -9.75 1.19
CA ASP A 17 -17.10 -10.59 0.95
C ASP A 17 -18.28 -9.69 0.61
N THR A 18 -18.75 -9.77 -0.64
CA THR A 18 -19.89 -8.98 -1.11
C THR A 18 -21.19 -9.76 -1.10
N GLU A 19 -21.19 -11.00 -0.60
CA GLU A 19 -22.38 -11.83 -0.54
C GLU A 19 -23.36 -11.29 0.50
N VAL A 20 -24.59 -11.07 0.04
CA VAL A 20 -25.66 -10.53 0.88
C VAL A 20 -26.40 -11.70 1.52
N ALA A 21 -25.89 -12.20 2.65
CA ALA A 21 -26.57 -13.24 3.42
C ALA A 21 -27.67 -12.66 4.34
N GLY A 22 -28.84 -13.30 4.37
CA GLY A 22 -29.75 -13.21 5.52
C GLY A 22 -30.73 -12.03 5.60
N THR A 23 -30.75 -11.07 4.66
CA THR A 23 -31.77 -10.01 4.64
C THR A 23 -32.79 -10.25 3.53
N ARG A 24 -34.06 -10.41 3.90
CA ARG A 24 -35.19 -10.42 2.95
C ARG A 24 -36.02 -9.15 3.16
N PRO A 25 -36.30 -8.37 2.10
CA PRO A 25 -35.83 -8.57 0.72
C PRO A 25 -34.32 -8.30 0.57
N VAL A 26 -33.67 -9.09 -0.30
CA VAL A 26 -32.26 -8.90 -0.67
C VAL A 26 -32.19 -7.60 -1.46
N ASP A 27 -31.42 -6.63 -0.98
CA ASP A 27 -31.18 -5.40 -1.72
C ASP A 27 -30.31 -5.72 -2.96
N PRO A 28 -30.83 -5.57 -4.19
CA PRO A 28 -30.08 -5.89 -5.41
C PRO A 28 -28.87 -4.98 -5.62
N TYR A 29 -28.73 -3.89 -4.86
CA TYR A 29 -27.62 -2.93 -4.95
C TYR A 29 -26.56 -3.11 -3.86
N ALA A 30 -26.82 -3.90 -2.81
CA ALA A 30 -25.89 -4.05 -1.69
C ALA A 30 -24.50 -4.56 -2.14
N ARG A 31 -24.45 -5.48 -3.12
CA ARG A 31 -23.18 -5.90 -3.73
C ARG A 31 -22.43 -4.73 -4.36
N LEU A 32 -23.13 -3.87 -5.10
CA LEU A 32 -22.51 -2.73 -5.79
C LEU A 32 -21.94 -1.73 -4.79
N TRP A 33 -22.64 -1.50 -3.67
CA TRP A 33 -22.15 -0.68 -2.57
C TRP A 33 -20.95 -1.29 -1.87
N ASN A 34 -20.90 -2.61 -1.69
CA ASN A 34 -19.73 -3.27 -1.11
C ASN A 34 -18.48 -3.10 -2.00
N ILE A 35 -18.62 -3.23 -3.32
CA ILE A 35 -17.52 -2.97 -4.26
C ILE A 35 -17.09 -1.49 -4.20
N GLN A 36 -18.05 -0.56 -4.19
CA GLN A 36 -17.75 0.88 -4.06
C GLN A 36 -17.02 1.20 -2.75
N GLN A 37 -17.48 0.64 -1.63
CA GLN A 37 -16.84 0.86 -0.33
C GLN A 37 -15.38 0.38 -0.33
N VAL A 38 -15.09 -0.78 -0.94
CA VAL A 38 -13.72 -1.27 -1.07
C VAL A 38 -12.89 -0.36 -1.98
N ALA A 39 -13.46 0.13 -3.08
CA ALA A 39 -12.78 1.08 -3.96
C ALA A 39 -12.43 2.39 -3.23
N ASP A 40 -13.37 2.96 -2.48
CA ASP A 40 -13.17 4.17 -1.67
C ASP A 40 -12.12 3.92 -0.57
N PHE A 41 -12.14 2.74 0.05
CA PHE A 41 -11.14 2.34 1.04
C PHE A 41 -9.73 2.30 0.44
N ILE A 42 -9.57 1.75 -0.76
CA ILE A 42 -8.28 1.68 -1.46
C ILE A 42 -7.75 3.09 -1.76
N ASP A 43 -8.60 4.00 -2.22
CA ASP A 43 -8.20 5.38 -2.50
C ASP A 43 -7.77 6.11 -1.24
N ALA A 44 -8.49 5.91 -0.14
CA ALA A 44 -8.18 6.57 1.14
C ALA A 44 -6.97 5.96 1.87
N ASN A 45 -6.73 4.65 1.76
CA ASN A 45 -5.80 3.93 2.67
C ASN A 45 -4.64 3.23 1.99
N SER A 46 -4.63 3.16 0.66
CA SER A 46 -3.62 2.44 -0.12
C SER A 46 -2.94 3.31 -1.19
N ALA A 47 -3.06 4.63 -1.07
CA ALA A 47 -2.31 5.58 -1.88
C ALA A 47 -0.80 5.29 -1.79
N GLY A 48 -0.16 5.17 -2.96
CA GLY A 48 1.27 4.85 -3.10
C GLY A 48 1.68 3.41 -2.77
N ASN A 49 0.77 2.54 -2.30
CA ASN A 49 1.07 1.14 -2.03
C ASN A 49 0.66 0.23 -3.19
N ALA A 50 1.33 -0.91 -3.26
CA ALA A 50 0.85 -2.05 -4.03
C ALA A 50 -0.37 -2.64 -3.33
N VAL A 51 -1.31 -3.16 -4.12
CA VAL A 51 -2.59 -3.67 -3.61
C VAL A 51 -2.88 -5.01 -4.23
N ILE A 52 -3.42 -5.94 -3.45
CA ILE A 52 -4.08 -7.16 -3.92
C ILE A 52 -5.46 -7.22 -3.26
N VAL A 53 -6.50 -7.25 -4.08
CA VAL A 53 -7.89 -7.46 -3.65
C VAL A 53 -8.30 -8.88 -4.02
N PHE A 54 -8.83 -9.63 -3.07
CA PHE A 54 -9.24 -11.02 -3.25
C PHE A 54 -10.44 -11.33 -2.36
N GLY A 55 -11.02 -12.51 -2.55
CA GLY A 55 -12.18 -12.98 -1.78
C GLY A 55 -13.42 -13.11 -2.65
N ASN A 56 -14.57 -12.96 -2.01
CA ASN A 56 -15.88 -13.19 -2.61
C ASN A 56 -16.41 -11.90 -3.25
N THR A 57 -16.05 -11.65 -4.51
CA THR A 57 -16.54 -10.48 -5.26
C THR A 57 -17.95 -10.68 -5.79
N HIS A 58 -18.38 -11.94 -5.95
CA HIS A 58 -19.70 -12.33 -6.44
C HIS A 58 -20.19 -11.55 -7.68
N SER A 59 -19.29 -11.25 -8.62
CA SER A 59 -19.53 -10.34 -9.74
C SER A 59 -19.05 -10.94 -11.06
N LEU A 60 -19.79 -10.67 -12.13
CA LEU A 60 -19.43 -11.06 -13.49
C LEU A 60 -19.18 -9.80 -14.34
N TYR A 61 -18.15 -9.81 -15.18
CA TYR A 61 -17.95 -8.84 -16.25
C TYR A 61 -19.08 -8.87 -17.27
N THR A 62 -19.61 -10.06 -17.58
CA THR A 62 -20.81 -10.24 -18.42
C THR A 62 -22.11 -9.80 -17.73
N GLY A 63 -22.09 -9.65 -16.40
CA GLY A 63 -23.23 -9.15 -15.61
C GLY A 63 -23.57 -7.71 -15.97
N SER A 64 -24.74 -7.47 -16.58
CA SER A 64 -25.16 -6.15 -17.05
C SER A 64 -25.35 -5.10 -15.95
N LYS A 65 -25.51 -5.54 -14.69
CA LYS A 65 -25.69 -4.67 -13.52
C LYS A 65 -24.46 -4.64 -12.60
N ASP A 66 -23.40 -5.36 -12.92
CA ASP A 66 -22.20 -5.42 -12.08
C ASP A 66 -21.30 -4.21 -12.28
N ASN A 67 -20.71 -3.75 -11.18
CA ASN A 67 -19.78 -2.61 -11.15
C ASN A 67 -18.34 -3.03 -10.87
N ILE A 68 -17.97 -4.30 -11.09
CA ILE A 68 -16.63 -4.82 -10.75
C ILE A 68 -15.49 -4.07 -11.46
N ARG A 69 -15.76 -3.47 -12.62
CA ARG A 69 -14.85 -2.57 -13.36
C ARG A 69 -14.43 -1.33 -12.57
N LEU A 70 -15.12 -0.99 -11.49
CA LEU A 70 -14.76 0.13 -10.63
C LEU A 70 -13.32 -0.01 -10.11
N PHE A 71 -12.89 -1.23 -9.75
CA PHE A 71 -11.52 -1.48 -9.32
C PHE A 71 -10.48 -1.16 -10.39
N THR A 72 -10.79 -1.41 -11.66
CA THR A 72 -9.88 -1.08 -12.76
C THR A 72 -9.92 0.41 -13.11
N ILE A 73 -11.10 1.02 -13.10
CA ILE A 73 -11.31 2.42 -13.52
C ILE A 73 -10.83 3.40 -12.44
N ASN A 74 -11.24 3.22 -11.18
CA ASN A 74 -10.96 4.18 -10.11
C ASN A 74 -9.61 3.90 -9.47
N ASN A 75 -9.34 2.63 -9.16
CA ASN A 75 -8.17 2.25 -8.39
C ASN A 75 -7.00 1.80 -9.27
N GLY A 76 -7.14 1.77 -10.60
CA GLY A 76 -6.06 1.35 -11.51
C GLY A 76 -5.58 -0.09 -11.26
N LEU A 77 -6.47 -0.97 -10.80
CA LEU A 77 -6.16 -2.37 -10.59
C LEU A 77 -6.29 -3.17 -11.90
N THR A 78 -5.57 -4.28 -11.98
CA THR A 78 -5.66 -5.29 -13.04
C THR A 78 -6.31 -6.54 -12.48
N ASP A 79 -7.29 -7.10 -13.18
CA ASP A 79 -7.83 -8.43 -12.85
C ASP A 79 -6.90 -9.53 -13.40
N ALA A 80 -6.46 -10.42 -12.52
CA ALA A 80 -5.56 -11.52 -12.87
C ALA A 80 -6.18 -12.52 -13.86
N TRP A 81 -7.49 -12.77 -13.79
CA TRP A 81 -8.20 -13.63 -14.75
C TRP A 81 -8.26 -12.97 -16.12
N VAL A 82 -8.64 -11.69 -16.18
CA VAL A 82 -8.71 -10.93 -17.44
C VAL A 82 -7.35 -10.90 -18.13
N GLN A 83 -6.28 -10.63 -17.39
CA GLN A 83 -4.92 -10.71 -17.92
C GLN A 83 -4.61 -12.12 -18.46
N ALA A 84 -4.95 -13.17 -17.70
CA ALA A 84 -4.62 -14.55 -18.07
C ALA A 84 -5.37 -15.04 -19.32
N ILE A 85 -6.55 -14.51 -19.63
CA ILE A 85 -7.30 -14.85 -20.84
C ILE A 85 -6.96 -13.98 -22.06
N GLY A 86 -6.04 -13.01 -21.93
CA GLY A 86 -5.58 -12.18 -23.05
C GLY A 86 -5.73 -10.66 -22.87
N GLY A 87 -6.25 -10.20 -21.73
CA GLY A 87 -6.29 -8.78 -21.35
C GLY A 87 -7.63 -8.07 -21.63
N ASP A 88 -8.49 -8.63 -22.46
CA ASP A 88 -9.79 -8.04 -22.79
C ASP A 88 -10.90 -8.59 -21.89
N ALA A 89 -11.44 -7.72 -21.03
CA ALA A 89 -12.56 -8.09 -20.16
C ALA A 89 -13.86 -8.27 -20.98
N PRO A 90 -14.65 -9.35 -20.77
CA PRO A 90 -15.91 -9.57 -21.49
C PRO A 90 -16.90 -8.41 -21.33
N ALA A 91 -17.59 -7.99 -22.39
CA ALA A 91 -18.50 -6.83 -22.33
C ALA A 91 -19.68 -7.04 -21.35
N ALA A 92 -20.09 -5.97 -20.65
CA ALA A 92 -21.27 -6.01 -19.78
C ALA A 92 -22.53 -6.29 -20.60
N GLY A 93 -23.34 -7.25 -20.14
CA GLY A 93 -24.55 -7.70 -20.83
C GLY A 93 -24.31 -8.61 -22.02
N ALA A 94 -23.07 -9.02 -22.31
CA ALA A 94 -22.80 -10.10 -23.26
C ALA A 94 -23.30 -11.45 -22.72
N ASP A 95 -23.38 -12.45 -23.60
CA ASP A 95 -23.74 -13.81 -23.22
C ASP A 95 -22.81 -14.35 -22.14
N GLY A 96 -23.38 -14.99 -21.13
CA GLY A 96 -22.65 -15.49 -19.97
C GLY A 96 -21.63 -16.58 -20.35
N ILE A 97 -20.40 -16.45 -19.88
CA ILE A 97 -19.33 -17.42 -20.11
C ILE A 97 -19.31 -18.41 -18.95
N VAL A 98 -20.25 -19.36 -18.97
CA VAL A 98 -20.56 -20.21 -17.81
C VAL A 98 -19.45 -21.23 -17.52
N CYS A 99 -19.00 -21.31 -16.27
CA CYS A 99 -18.11 -22.37 -15.82
C CYS A 99 -18.82 -23.73 -15.70
N PRO A 100 -18.16 -24.84 -16.06
CA PRO A 100 -18.75 -26.16 -15.97
C PRO A 100 -18.98 -26.56 -14.51
N THR A 101 -19.91 -27.49 -14.30
CA THR A 101 -20.03 -28.22 -13.04
C THR A 101 -18.80 -29.11 -12.82
N GLY A 102 -18.21 -29.08 -11.62
CA GLY A 102 -17.00 -29.83 -11.31
C GLY A 102 -15.72 -29.05 -11.63
N VAL A 103 -14.64 -29.75 -11.98
CA VAL A 103 -13.33 -29.13 -12.23
C VAL A 103 -13.28 -28.53 -13.64
N PRO A 104 -13.08 -27.22 -13.80
CA PRO A 104 -12.88 -26.62 -15.12
C PRO A 104 -11.63 -27.16 -15.81
N ALA A 105 -11.73 -27.49 -17.09
CA ALA A 105 -10.60 -27.98 -17.88
C ALA A 105 -9.57 -26.89 -18.23
N ASN A 106 -9.99 -25.62 -18.18
CA ASN A 106 -9.16 -24.44 -18.41
C ASN A 106 -9.78 -23.22 -17.69
N ILE A 107 -9.14 -22.07 -17.85
CA ILE A 107 -9.56 -20.81 -17.23
C ILE A 107 -10.48 -19.95 -18.12
N GLY A 108 -10.91 -20.46 -19.28
CA GLY A 108 -11.66 -19.68 -20.27
C GLY A 108 -13.10 -19.36 -19.86
N CYS A 109 -13.63 -20.02 -18.83
CA CYS A 109 -14.93 -19.68 -18.26
C CYS A 109 -14.82 -18.56 -17.23
N GLU A 110 -15.91 -17.81 -17.03
CA GLU A 110 -15.98 -16.72 -16.10
C GLU A 110 -16.49 -17.17 -14.71
N GLY A 111 -15.62 -17.11 -13.69
CA GLY A 111 -16.00 -17.26 -12.29
C GLY A 111 -16.48 -15.94 -11.69
N VAL A 112 -17.33 -16.01 -10.65
CA VAL A 112 -17.88 -14.83 -9.96
C VAL A 112 -16.90 -14.15 -8.99
N ASP A 113 -15.89 -14.91 -8.55
CA ASP A 113 -14.84 -14.42 -7.67
C ASP A 113 -13.66 -13.94 -8.54
N LYS A 114 -13.07 -12.82 -8.17
CA LYS A 114 -12.00 -12.16 -8.93
C LYS A 114 -10.84 -11.82 -8.00
N VAL A 115 -9.65 -11.74 -8.58
CA VAL A 115 -8.44 -11.28 -7.87
C VAL A 115 -7.86 -10.11 -8.65
N PHE A 116 -7.84 -8.94 -8.00
CA PHE A 116 -7.31 -7.71 -8.57
C PHE A 116 -5.98 -7.35 -7.94
N TYR A 117 -5.12 -6.69 -8.68
CA TYR A 117 -3.83 -6.25 -8.16
C TYR A 117 -3.29 -4.99 -8.86
N ARG A 118 -2.38 -4.28 -8.19
CA ARG A 118 -1.50 -3.27 -8.80
C ARG A 118 -0.15 -3.26 -8.09
N GLY A 119 0.90 -2.89 -8.83
CA GLY A 119 2.19 -2.54 -8.25
C GLY A 119 2.19 -1.20 -7.53
N SER A 120 3.38 -0.66 -7.30
CA SER A 120 3.57 0.67 -6.70
C SER A 120 4.70 1.42 -7.40
N PRO A 121 5.01 2.67 -7.01
CA PRO A 121 6.19 3.35 -7.52
C PRO A 121 7.53 2.66 -7.16
N ILE A 122 7.57 1.76 -6.17
CA ILE A 122 8.80 1.04 -5.77
C ILE A 122 8.84 -0.43 -6.20
N ILE A 123 7.70 -1.04 -6.57
CA ILE A 123 7.67 -2.42 -7.08
C ILE A 123 6.82 -2.54 -8.34
N ASP A 124 7.31 -3.33 -9.29
CA ASP A 124 6.45 -3.97 -10.28
C ASP A 124 5.90 -5.25 -9.66
N LEU A 125 4.58 -5.39 -9.64
CA LEU A 125 3.88 -6.59 -9.22
C LEU A 125 3.15 -7.12 -10.44
N SER A 126 3.29 -8.40 -10.76
CA SER A 126 2.65 -9.04 -11.89
C SER A 126 2.07 -10.40 -11.51
N SER A 127 0.91 -10.74 -12.08
CA SER A 127 0.37 -12.10 -12.03
C SER A 127 1.12 -12.99 -13.03
N SER A 128 1.75 -14.06 -12.55
CA SER A 128 2.45 -15.07 -13.36
C SER A 128 1.58 -16.27 -13.70
N GLY A 129 0.43 -16.45 -13.03
CA GLY A 129 -0.48 -17.56 -13.29
C GLY A 129 -1.83 -17.39 -12.60
N PHE A 130 -2.89 -17.87 -13.26
CA PHE A 130 -4.25 -17.93 -12.72
C PHE A 130 -4.78 -19.35 -12.88
N PHE A 131 -5.44 -19.87 -11.85
CA PHE A 131 -5.94 -21.25 -11.82
C PHE A 131 -7.29 -21.33 -11.12
N TYR A 132 -8.19 -22.14 -11.68
CA TYR A 132 -9.30 -22.73 -10.91
C TYR A 132 -8.77 -24.00 -10.23
N ASP A 133 -8.46 -23.91 -8.93
CA ASP A 133 -7.81 -24.95 -8.15
C ASP A 133 -8.81 -25.98 -7.59
N THR A 134 -9.97 -26.12 -8.23
CA THR A 134 -11.14 -26.92 -7.79
C THR A 134 -10.78 -28.38 -7.51
N SER A 135 -9.81 -28.95 -8.22
CA SER A 135 -9.37 -30.34 -8.03
C SER A 135 -8.81 -30.62 -6.63
N ARG A 136 -8.28 -29.60 -5.94
CA ARG A 136 -7.79 -29.71 -4.55
C ARG A 136 -8.90 -29.68 -3.51
N PHE A 137 -10.11 -29.34 -3.91
CA PHE A 137 -11.28 -29.20 -3.05
C PHE A 137 -12.36 -30.23 -3.42
N LEU A 138 -11.93 -31.45 -3.75
CA LEU A 138 -12.80 -32.59 -3.98
C LEU A 138 -12.79 -33.51 -2.75
N SER A 139 -13.94 -34.13 -2.47
CA SER A 139 -14.02 -35.25 -1.53
C SER A 139 -13.23 -36.45 -2.08
N PRO A 140 -12.94 -37.47 -1.26
CA PRO A 140 -12.36 -38.73 -1.75
C PRO A 140 -13.17 -39.43 -2.84
N GLN A 141 -14.46 -39.09 -2.98
CA GLN A 141 -15.36 -39.59 -4.03
C GLN A 141 -15.37 -38.71 -5.29
N GLY A 142 -14.53 -37.67 -5.36
CA GLY A 142 -14.46 -36.75 -6.50
C GLY A 142 -15.56 -35.68 -6.54
N VAL A 143 -16.29 -35.48 -5.44
CA VAL A 143 -17.38 -34.49 -5.35
C VAL A 143 -16.82 -33.15 -4.88
N PRO A 144 -17.11 -32.01 -5.53
CA PRO A 144 -16.71 -30.70 -5.04
C PRO A 144 -17.19 -30.43 -3.61
N LEU A 145 -16.28 -30.01 -2.75
CA LEU A 145 -16.54 -29.60 -1.35
C LEU A 145 -16.96 -28.13 -1.23
N VAL A 146 -16.96 -27.42 -2.36
CA VAL A 146 -17.23 -25.99 -2.47
C VAL A 146 -18.18 -25.77 -3.64
N GLU A 147 -19.08 -24.80 -3.50
CA GLU A 147 -20.08 -24.47 -4.53
C GLU A 147 -19.49 -23.64 -5.68
N ARG A 148 -18.27 -23.09 -5.49
CA ARG A 148 -17.56 -22.24 -6.44
C ARG A 148 -16.15 -22.75 -6.68
N ASN A 149 -15.59 -22.41 -7.84
CA ASN A 149 -14.21 -22.75 -8.19
C ASN A 149 -13.22 -21.91 -7.38
N PRO A 150 -12.42 -22.50 -6.46
CA PRO A 150 -11.41 -21.76 -5.72
C PRO A 150 -10.36 -21.20 -6.67
N ILE A 151 -10.02 -19.93 -6.48
CA ILE A 151 -9.06 -19.23 -7.34
C ILE A 151 -7.70 -19.21 -6.67
N ARG A 152 -6.68 -19.57 -7.44
CA ARG A 152 -5.28 -19.38 -7.07
C ARG A 152 -4.63 -18.47 -8.11
N VAL A 153 -3.96 -17.43 -7.61
CA VAL A 153 -3.12 -16.54 -8.43
C VAL A 153 -1.71 -16.59 -7.91
N GLU A 154 -0.75 -16.72 -8.81
CA GLU A 154 0.67 -16.65 -8.53
C GLU A 154 1.18 -15.26 -8.89
N PHE A 155 1.91 -14.63 -7.96
CA PHE A 155 2.45 -13.28 -8.15
C PHE A 155 3.97 -13.31 -8.12
N VAL A 156 4.57 -12.49 -8.98
CA VAL A 156 5.99 -12.16 -8.96
C VAL A 156 6.12 -10.65 -8.73
N TYR A 157 7.12 -10.23 -7.96
CA TYR A 157 7.44 -8.82 -7.82
C TYR A 157 8.93 -8.56 -8.07
N THR A 158 9.22 -7.37 -8.56
CA THR A 158 10.58 -6.85 -8.72
C THR A 158 10.68 -5.45 -8.15
N LEU A 159 11.78 -5.15 -7.46
CA LEU A 159 12.07 -3.80 -7.00
C LEU A 159 12.38 -2.90 -8.20
N LYS A 160 11.75 -1.74 -8.27
CA LYS A 160 12.10 -0.70 -9.24
C LYS A 160 13.43 -0.05 -8.85
N PRO A 161 14.26 0.37 -9.81
CA PRO A 161 15.41 1.21 -9.51
C PRO A 161 14.96 2.59 -8.97
N GLY A 162 15.85 3.31 -8.30
CA GLY A 162 15.60 4.68 -7.85
C GLY A 162 15.14 4.77 -6.40
N LEU A 163 13.85 4.60 -6.11
CA LEU A 163 13.32 4.85 -4.77
C LEU A 163 13.42 3.64 -3.84
N ARG A 164 13.65 3.89 -2.55
CA ARG A 164 13.62 2.88 -1.47
C ARG A 164 12.77 3.41 -0.30
N GLN A 165 12.38 2.52 0.60
CA GLN A 165 11.62 2.89 1.79
C GLN A 165 12.22 2.20 3.02
N SER A 166 12.07 2.82 4.20
CA SER A 166 12.33 2.17 5.49
C SER A 166 11.12 1.38 5.96
N ASP A 167 11.27 0.57 7.02
CA ASP A 167 10.10 0.07 7.74
C ASP A 167 9.29 1.19 8.44
N LEU A 168 8.02 0.88 8.73
CA LEU A 168 7.11 1.75 9.49
C LEU A 168 7.31 1.57 11.00
N CYS A 169 7.48 2.68 11.72
CA CYS A 169 7.61 2.74 13.18
C CYS A 169 6.41 3.45 13.80
N GLY A 170 5.82 2.88 14.86
CA GLY A 170 4.64 3.43 15.53
C GLY A 170 3.40 2.53 15.43
N GLY A 171 2.20 3.11 15.46
CA GLY A 171 0.93 2.38 15.55
C GLY A 171 -0.08 2.71 14.45
N PRO A 172 -1.01 1.79 14.13
CA PRO A 172 -1.95 1.95 13.03
C PRO A 172 -3.16 2.83 13.41
N HIS A 173 -2.87 4.06 13.83
CA HIS A 173 -3.87 5.07 14.18
C HIS A 173 -3.69 6.30 13.29
N GLY A 174 -4.73 7.12 13.16
CA GLY A 174 -4.67 8.29 12.30
C GLY A 174 -5.07 7.99 10.86
N THR A 175 -4.83 8.94 9.97
CA THR A 175 -5.14 8.88 8.54
C THR A 175 -3.89 8.53 7.76
N TRP A 176 -4.01 7.62 6.80
CA TRP A 176 -2.91 7.23 5.92
C TRP A 176 -2.43 8.41 5.07
N PHE A 177 -1.11 8.53 4.93
CA PHE A 177 -0.46 9.40 3.96
C PHE A 177 0.73 8.68 3.33
N ASN A 178 1.06 9.06 2.09
CA ASN A 178 2.21 8.53 1.39
C ASN A 178 2.69 9.53 0.34
N ASP A 179 3.89 10.07 0.50
CA ASP A 179 4.46 11.05 -0.43
C ASP A 179 4.93 10.42 -1.74
N LEU A 180 5.08 9.09 -1.78
CA LEU A 180 5.72 8.35 -2.87
C LEU A 180 5.17 8.67 -4.28
N PRO A 181 3.85 8.81 -4.50
CA PRO A 181 3.31 9.20 -5.82
C PRO A 181 3.68 10.62 -6.27
N SER A 182 4.12 11.47 -5.34
CA SER A 182 4.42 12.88 -5.58
C SER A 182 5.91 13.19 -5.57
N ILE A 183 6.78 12.19 -5.43
CA ILE A 183 8.24 12.35 -5.49
C ILE A 183 8.68 12.55 -6.95
N PRO A 184 9.38 13.64 -7.29
CA PRO A 184 9.91 13.85 -8.65
C PRO A 184 11.07 12.90 -8.96
N SER A 185 11.48 12.80 -10.23
CA SER A 185 12.52 11.86 -10.69
C SER A 185 13.93 12.13 -10.14
N SER A 186 14.23 13.37 -9.75
CA SER A 186 15.51 13.76 -9.14
C SER A 186 15.25 14.57 -7.87
N PRO A 187 14.72 13.92 -6.82
CA PRO A 187 14.29 14.60 -5.61
C PRO A 187 15.49 14.92 -4.73
N LYS A 188 15.48 16.12 -4.16
CA LYS A 188 16.51 16.59 -3.24
C LYS A 188 15.88 17.37 -2.11
N LEU A 189 16.15 16.97 -0.88
CA LEU A 189 15.63 17.65 0.30
C LEU A 189 16.45 18.92 0.58
N SER A 190 15.79 20.05 0.81
CA SER A 190 16.41 21.32 1.19
C SER A 190 16.22 21.65 2.66
N SER A 191 15.16 21.14 3.29
CA SER A 191 14.98 21.26 4.74
C SER A 191 14.07 20.17 5.30
N ILE A 192 14.26 19.89 6.59
CA ILE A 192 13.39 19.07 7.42
C ILE A 192 12.97 19.87 8.65
N THR A 193 11.70 19.75 9.03
CA THR A 193 11.16 20.35 10.25
C THR A 193 10.42 19.29 11.04
N PHE A 194 10.72 19.20 12.33
CA PHE A 194 9.91 18.45 13.29
C PHE A 194 9.13 19.43 14.16
N ARG A 195 7.87 19.08 14.42
CA ARG A 195 7.06 19.69 15.48
C ARG A 195 6.95 18.72 16.63
N GLY A 196 7.31 19.14 17.83
CA GLY A 196 7.24 18.25 18.98
C GLY A 196 7.28 18.93 20.33
N GLY A 197 6.74 18.23 21.32
CA GLY A 197 6.81 18.58 22.74
C GLY A 197 7.03 17.33 23.56
N ARG A 198 5.95 16.79 24.15
CA ARG A 198 6.03 15.47 24.81
C ARG A 198 6.13 14.31 23.81
N ARG A 199 5.59 14.51 22.60
CA ARG A 199 5.56 13.58 21.49
C ARG A 199 5.98 14.29 20.21
N LEU A 200 6.06 13.55 19.10
CA LEU A 200 6.19 14.13 17.77
C LEU A 200 4.80 14.50 17.28
N ASP A 201 4.55 15.81 17.14
CA ASP A 201 3.27 16.36 16.69
C ASP A 201 3.17 16.35 15.16
N GLY A 202 4.26 16.67 14.45
CA GLY A 202 4.25 16.75 12.99
C GLY A 202 5.64 16.76 12.33
N LEU A 203 5.65 16.59 11.01
CA LEU A 203 6.84 16.57 10.15
C LEU A 203 6.57 17.40 8.90
N THR A 204 7.56 18.19 8.49
CA THR A 204 7.56 18.87 7.19
C THR A 204 8.87 18.62 6.47
N LEU A 205 8.78 18.15 5.23
CA LEU A 205 9.90 17.95 4.31
C LEU A 205 9.75 18.93 3.14
N THR A 206 10.77 19.72 2.87
CA THR A 206 10.77 20.65 1.73
C THR A 206 11.84 20.21 0.76
N LEU A 207 11.47 19.99 -0.50
CA LEU A 207 12.40 19.72 -1.59
C LEU A 207 13.06 21.01 -2.09
N ALA A 208 14.22 20.89 -2.73
CA ALA A 208 14.90 22.01 -3.38
C ALA A 208 14.07 22.66 -4.50
N SER A 209 13.08 21.95 -5.05
CA SER A 209 12.08 22.49 -5.99
C SER A 209 11.07 23.43 -5.33
N GLY A 210 11.02 23.50 -4.01
CA GLY A 210 9.99 24.22 -3.24
C GLY A 210 8.76 23.40 -2.92
N GLN A 211 8.64 22.16 -3.43
CA GLN A 211 7.56 21.25 -3.05
C GLN A 211 7.69 20.86 -1.57
N THR A 212 6.57 20.87 -0.85
CA THR A 212 6.51 20.56 0.58
C THR A 212 5.59 19.37 0.85
N PHE A 213 6.02 18.47 1.72
CA PHE A 213 5.20 17.42 2.33
C PHE A 213 4.99 17.73 3.80
N ILE A 214 3.75 17.82 4.26
CA ILE A 214 3.38 18.25 5.61
C ILE A 214 2.42 17.23 6.20
N HIS A 215 2.81 16.62 7.33
CA HIS A 215 2.05 15.57 7.99
C HIS A 215 1.99 15.77 9.50
N GLY A 216 0.90 15.30 10.12
CA GLY A 216 0.63 15.46 11.54
C GLY A 216 -0.02 16.79 11.90
N GLY A 217 0.00 17.11 13.19
CA GLY A 217 -0.65 18.29 13.74
C GLY A 217 0.27 19.49 13.90
N TRP A 218 -0.35 20.61 14.27
CA TRP A 218 0.32 21.89 14.51
C TRP A 218 0.74 22.10 15.97
N GLY A 219 0.62 21.07 16.81
CA GLY A 219 1.08 21.09 18.19
C GLY A 219 2.60 21.24 18.33
N GLY A 220 3.07 21.26 19.57
CA GLY A 220 4.50 21.32 19.90
C GLY A 220 5.24 22.58 19.45
N ASN A 221 6.55 22.58 19.71
CA ASN A 221 7.49 23.58 19.20
C ASN A 221 8.02 23.14 17.83
N SER A 222 8.34 24.10 16.97
CA SER A 222 8.93 23.84 15.65
C SER A 222 10.45 23.85 15.72
N TYR A 223 11.09 22.84 15.17
CA TYR A 223 12.53 22.71 15.05
C TYR A 223 12.87 22.40 13.60
N SER A 224 13.74 23.19 12.97
CA SER A 224 14.05 23.06 11.55
C SER A 224 15.54 22.95 11.31
N LEU A 225 15.91 22.19 10.28
CA LEU A 225 17.26 22.05 9.76
C LEU A 225 17.25 22.32 8.26
N ALA A 226 17.97 23.36 7.83
CA ALA A 226 18.24 23.61 6.42
C ALA A 226 19.48 22.82 6.00
N LEU A 227 19.41 22.18 4.83
CA LEU A 227 20.47 21.33 4.30
C LEU A 227 21.27 22.08 3.25
N SER A 228 22.59 21.93 3.30
CA SER A 228 23.48 22.39 2.23
C SER A 228 23.26 21.59 0.94
N SER A 229 23.78 22.09 -0.19
CA SER A 229 23.58 21.43 -1.49
C SER A 229 24.19 20.02 -1.58
N ASP A 230 25.15 19.65 -0.75
CA ASP A 230 25.79 18.34 -0.68
C ASP A 230 25.44 17.59 0.62
N GLU A 231 24.41 18.05 1.33
CA GLU A 231 23.96 17.50 2.59
C GLU A 231 22.60 16.80 2.45
N TYR A 232 22.49 15.62 3.03
CA TYR A 232 21.28 14.81 3.01
C TYR A 232 21.11 14.03 4.32
N ILE A 233 19.87 13.73 4.67
CA ILE A 233 19.54 12.94 5.86
C ILE A 233 19.85 11.47 5.58
N THR A 234 20.78 10.89 6.34
CA THR A 234 21.20 9.48 6.22
C THR A 234 20.43 8.55 7.14
N SER A 235 19.93 9.07 8.27
CA SER A 235 19.14 8.26 9.19
C SER A 235 18.15 9.10 9.98
N VAL A 236 17.05 8.46 10.39
CA VAL A 236 16.09 9.03 11.34
C VAL A 236 15.79 8.00 12.43
N LYS A 237 16.12 8.35 13.67
CA LYS A 237 15.72 7.59 14.85
C LYS A 237 14.31 7.98 15.25
N LEU A 238 13.44 6.99 15.38
CA LEU A 238 12.08 7.13 15.90
C LEU A 238 11.96 6.38 17.22
N CYS A 239 11.24 6.94 18.18
CA CYS A 239 10.80 6.21 19.36
C CYS A 239 9.30 6.38 19.55
N TRP A 240 8.60 5.29 19.88
CA TRP A 240 7.15 5.28 20.01
C TRP A 240 6.68 4.72 21.36
N GLY A 241 5.43 4.98 21.70
CA GLY A 241 4.83 4.53 22.96
C GLY A 241 3.33 4.73 22.96
N LYS A 242 2.65 4.28 24.01
CA LYS A 242 1.19 4.40 24.14
C LYS A 242 0.78 5.69 24.84
N ARG A 243 -0.22 6.37 24.29
CA ARG A 243 -0.96 7.46 24.93
C ARG A 243 -2.46 7.20 24.81
N HIS A 244 -3.15 7.11 25.94
CA HIS A 244 -4.60 6.82 25.99
C HIS A 244 -5.01 5.61 25.12
N GLY A 245 -4.20 4.54 25.17
CA GLY A 245 -4.44 3.32 24.40
C GLY A 245 -3.95 3.33 22.95
N HIS A 246 -3.56 4.49 22.38
CA HIS A 246 -3.07 4.61 21.01
C HIS A 246 -1.54 4.67 20.98
N THR A 247 -0.91 3.90 20.09
CA THR A 247 0.55 3.95 19.90
C THR A 247 0.92 5.11 18.97
N ARG A 248 1.86 5.96 19.39
CA ARG A 248 2.30 7.15 18.65
C ARG A 248 3.80 7.30 18.67
N ASN A 249 4.36 8.06 17.72
CA ASN A 249 5.75 8.48 17.75
C ASN A 249 5.93 9.58 18.80
N PHE A 250 6.79 9.31 19.78
CA PHE A 250 7.13 10.23 20.86
C PHE A 250 8.37 11.06 20.54
N TYR A 251 9.23 10.58 19.64
CA TYR A 251 10.52 11.17 19.33
C TYR A 251 10.89 10.96 17.87
N ALA A 252 11.52 11.98 17.28
CA ALA A 252 12.30 11.83 16.07
C ALA A 252 13.66 12.52 16.23
N GLN A 253 14.70 11.93 15.65
CA GLN A 253 15.99 12.56 15.44
C GLN A 253 16.53 12.22 14.06
N ALA A 254 16.69 13.23 13.20
CA ALA A 254 17.32 13.12 11.90
C ALA A 254 18.82 13.41 12.02
N THR A 255 19.63 12.66 11.29
CA THR A 255 21.10 12.83 11.22
C THR A 255 21.52 12.95 9.76
N THR A 256 22.42 13.90 9.46
CA THR A 256 22.91 14.15 8.09
C THR A 256 24.24 13.43 7.82
N ASN A 257 24.60 13.31 6.54
CA ASN A 257 25.93 12.86 6.12
C ASN A 257 27.08 13.77 6.60
N LYS A 258 26.79 15.01 7.04
CA LYS A 258 27.76 15.94 7.61
C LYS A 258 27.77 15.97 9.14
N GLY A 259 27.03 15.07 9.78
CA GLY A 259 26.98 14.96 11.23
C GLY A 259 26.10 16.01 11.92
N GLN A 260 25.30 16.78 11.17
CA GLN A 260 24.27 17.62 11.77
C GLN A 260 23.11 16.75 12.26
N SER A 261 22.39 17.23 13.27
CA SER A 261 21.20 16.55 13.77
C SER A 261 20.08 17.51 14.13
N LEU A 262 18.84 17.04 13.99
CA LEU A 262 17.61 17.72 14.37
C LEU A 262 16.75 16.75 15.16
N GLN A 263 16.18 17.17 16.29
CA GLN A 263 15.31 16.31 17.09
C GLN A 263 14.11 17.03 17.68
N ALA A 264 13.05 16.28 17.96
CA ALA A 264 11.88 16.75 18.69
C ALA A 264 11.24 15.61 19.49
N GLY A 265 10.56 15.94 20.58
CA GLY A 265 9.88 14.96 21.43
C GLY A 265 10.76 14.35 22.53
N ASN A 266 10.34 13.22 23.10
CA ASN A 266 11.07 12.50 24.16
C ASN A 266 11.23 11.03 23.81
N THR A 267 12.41 10.47 24.07
CA THR A 267 12.67 9.04 23.85
C THR A 267 11.77 8.16 24.74
N THR A 268 11.54 6.95 24.27
CA THR A 268 10.83 5.88 24.99
C THR A 268 11.70 4.61 24.98
N SER A 269 11.19 3.51 25.52
CA SER A 269 11.87 2.20 25.45
C SER A 269 11.87 1.61 24.03
N ASP A 270 10.81 1.87 23.26
CA ASP A 270 10.65 1.33 21.92
C ASP A 270 11.20 2.34 20.91
N CYS A 271 12.37 2.04 20.36
CA CYS A 271 13.02 2.86 19.35
C CYS A 271 13.56 2.01 18.20
N ALA A 272 13.58 2.58 17.00
CA ALA A 272 14.30 2.06 15.86
C ALA A 272 14.93 3.21 15.07
N THR A 273 15.97 2.90 14.30
CA THR A 273 16.61 3.86 13.40
C THR A 273 16.39 3.41 11.97
N ALA A 274 15.69 4.23 11.21
CA ALA A 274 15.54 4.07 9.77
C ALA A 274 16.78 4.63 9.09
N THR A 275 17.57 3.77 8.43
CA THR A 275 18.84 4.14 7.80
C THR A 275 18.70 4.03 6.29
N ALA A 276 19.03 5.11 5.58
CA ALA A 276 19.06 5.11 4.12
C ALA A 276 20.18 4.18 3.61
N PRO A 277 19.99 3.50 2.46
CA PRO A 277 21.08 2.81 1.78
C PRO A 277 22.28 3.74 1.52
N ILE A 278 23.47 3.17 1.35
CA ILE A 278 24.67 3.95 1.03
C ILE A 278 24.44 4.76 -0.25
N GLY A 279 24.76 6.06 -0.21
CA GLY A 279 24.53 7.00 -1.33
C GLY A 279 23.11 7.59 -1.39
N TYR A 280 22.18 7.12 -0.54
CA TYR A 280 20.79 7.57 -0.52
C TYR A 280 20.53 8.52 0.66
N GLY A 281 19.47 9.33 0.52
CA GLY A 281 18.98 10.20 1.59
C GLY A 281 17.46 10.33 1.58
N VAL A 282 16.90 10.81 2.70
CA VAL A 282 15.46 11.03 2.85
C VAL A 282 14.97 12.10 1.87
N VAL A 283 13.91 11.79 1.12
CA VAL A 283 13.25 12.72 0.19
C VAL A 283 11.73 12.79 0.35
N GLY A 284 11.17 11.93 1.19
CA GLY A 284 9.74 11.89 1.47
C GLY A 284 9.46 11.01 2.67
N THR A 285 8.19 10.91 3.06
CA THR A 285 7.74 10.05 4.15
C THR A 285 6.39 9.42 3.82
N TYR A 286 6.02 8.42 4.62
CA TYR A 286 4.75 7.74 4.53
C TYR A 286 4.38 7.15 5.90
N GLY A 287 3.10 6.95 6.17
CA GLY A 287 2.66 6.49 7.47
C GLY A 287 1.24 6.92 7.80
N GLN A 288 0.97 7.11 9.09
CA GLN A 288 -0.34 7.51 9.58
C GLN A 288 -0.19 8.63 10.60
N ALA A 289 -1.07 9.62 10.50
CA ALA A 289 -1.05 10.77 11.39
C ALA A 289 -2.43 11.36 11.61
N GLY A 290 -2.59 12.09 12.71
CA GLY A 290 -3.72 12.95 13.00
C GLY A 290 -3.23 14.23 13.66
N ASP A 291 -3.71 14.52 14.87
CA ASP A 291 -3.19 15.62 15.69
C ASP A 291 -1.72 15.42 16.10
N GLU A 292 -1.23 14.18 16.06
CA GLU A 292 0.16 13.79 16.33
C GLU A 292 0.60 12.74 15.29
N MET A 293 1.91 12.44 15.23
CA MET A 293 2.43 11.39 14.35
C MET A 293 2.23 10.00 14.95
N ASP A 294 1.37 9.17 14.37
CA ASP A 294 1.05 7.84 14.89
C ASP A 294 2.00 6.76 14.36
N GLN A 295 2.30 6.79 13.05
CA GLN A 295 3.20 5.86 12.36
C GLN A 295 4.03 6.58 11.30
N LEU A 296 5.31 6.24 11.17
CA LEU A 296 6.24 6.89 10.26
C LEU A 296 7.23 5.91 9.63
N GLY A 297 7.43 6.07 8.33
CA GLY A 297 8.53 5.52 7.54
C GLY A 297 9.06 6.56 6.57
N PHE A 298 10.24 6.34 6.01
CA PHE A 298 10.92 7.30 5.14
C PHE A 298 11.09 6.75 3.74
N ILE A 299 11.05 7.65 2.77
CA ILE A 299 11.32 7.38 1.36
C ILE A 299 12.72 7.92 1.06
N TYR A 300 13.52 7.10 0.40
CA TYR A 300 14.89 7.39 0.05
C TYR A 300 15.09 7.46 -1.46
N ALA A 301 15.98 8.34 -1.89
CA ALA A 301 16.48 8.39 -3.25
C ALA A 301 18.00 8.61 -3.23
N GLU A 302 18.68 8.21 -4.30
CA GLU A 302 20.11 8.45 -4.48
C GLU A 302 20.42 9.96 -4.45
N GLN A 303 21.37 10.38 -3.63
CA GLN A 303 21.79 11.78 -3.43
C GLN A 303 23.24 12.00 -3.86
N ALA A 304 24.06 10.96 -3.78
CA ALA A 304 25.42 10.93 -4.29
C ALA A 304 25.60 9.62 -5.06
N SER A 305 26.16 9.70 -6.26
CA SER A 305 26.49 8.50 -7.03
C SER A 305 27.42 7.62 -6.21
N SER A 306 27.04 6.37 -5.98
CA SER A 306 27.94 5.38 -5.41
C SER A 306 29.01 5.03 -6.44
N ALA A 307 30.05 5.84 -6.55
CA ALA A 307 31.29 5.37 -7.15
C ALA A 307 31.87 4.33 -6.20
N GLU A 308 31.81 3.05 -6.59
CA GLU A 308 32.58 2.01 -5.92
C GLU A 308 34.06 2.42 -5.92
N PRO A 309 34.75 2.41 -4.77
CA PRO A 309 36.20 2.57 -4.78
C PRO A 309 36.80 1.31 -5.40
N PHE A 310 37.45 1.47 -6.55
CA PHE A 310 38.37 0.48 -7.11
C PHE A 310 39.53 0.19 -6.14
#